data_AF-A0A7K5MNG0-F1
#
_entry.id   AF-A0A7K5MNG0-F1
#
_cell.length_a   1.000
_cell.length_b   1.000
_cell.length_c   1.000
_cell.angle_alpha   90.00
_cell.angle_beta   90.00
_cell.angle_gamma   90.00
#
_symmetry.space_group_name_H-M   'P 1'
#
loop_
_entity.id
_entity.type
_entity.pdbx_description
1 polymer ?
#
loop_
_entity_poly.entity_id
_entity_poly.type
_entity_poly.pdbx_seq_one_letter_code
_entity_poly.pdbx_strand_id
1 'polypeptide(L)'
;AVCRYPLGMSGGHIPDEDISASSHWSDSTAAKYGRLDSEEGDGAWCPKTPVEPNDLKEFLQIDLQALHFITLVGTQGRHAKGHGNEFAPMYKINYSRDGTRWISWRNRHGKQV
;
A
#
# COMPACT_ATOMS: atom_id res chain seq x y z
N ALA A 1 11.84 23.94 -2.65
CA ALA A 1 11.55 22.77 -3.50
C ALA A 1 10.19 22.20 -3.11
N VAL A 2 9.43 21.69 -4.08
CA VAL A 2 8.11 21.08 -3.82
C VAL A 2 8.33 19.57 -3.67
N CYS A 3 7.98 18.98 -2.52
CA CYS A 3 8.13 17.55 -2.25
C CYS A 3 6.78 16.84 -2.37
N ARG A 4 6.35 16.57 -3.61
CA ARG A 4 5.08 15.87 -3.92
C ARG A 4 5.11 15.06 -5.22
N TYR A 5 6.31 14.70 -5.68
CA TYR A 5 6.44 13.89 -6.89
C TYR A 5 6.06 12.43 -6.60
N PRO A 6 5.38 11.74 -7.53
CA PRO A 6 5.10 10.31 -7.38
C PRO A 6 6.42 9.53 -7.36
N LEU A 7 6.52 8.56 -6.47
CA LEU A 7 7.76 7.78 -6.27
C LEU A 7 7.87 6.54 -7.17
N GLY A 8 6.82 6.19 -7.91
CA GLY A 8 6.93 5.15 -8.94
C GLY A 8 5.92 4.01 -8.90
N MET A 9 4.92 4.02 -8.01
CA MET A 9 3.89 2.97 -7.95
C MET A 9 3.16 2.81 -9.29
N SER A 10 2.48 3.86 -9.78
CA SER A 10 1.71 3.83 -11.04
C SER A 10 2.59 3.67 -12.27
N GLY A 11 3.79 4.27 -12.26
CA GLY A 11 4.69 4.30 -13.41
C GLY A 11 5.65 3.12 -13.49
N GLY A 12 5.53 2.11 -12.64
CA GLY A 12 6.41 0.92 -12.65
C GLY A 12 7.87 1.19 -12.25
N HIS A 13 8.22 2.37 -11.77
CA HIS A 13 9.61 2.70 -11.40
C HIS A 13 10.04 2.00 -10.11
N ILE A 14 9.09 1.73 -9.21
CA ILE A 14 9.29 0.80 -8.10
C ILE A 14 9.08 -0.60 -8.67
N PRO A 15 10.09 -1.48 -8.68
CA PRO A 15 9.98 -2.82 -9.26
C PRO A 15 9.08 -3.72 -8.41
N ASP A 16 8.56 -4.79 -9.01
CA ASP A 16 7.62 -5.71 -8.32
C ASP A 16 8.24 -6.37 -7.07
N GLU A 17 9.55 -6.61 -7.09
CA GLU A 17 10.32 -7.19 -5.97
C GLU A 17 10.38 -6.30 -4.73
N ASP A 18 10.18 -4.99 -4.91
CA ASP A 18 10.11 -4.01 -3.82
C ASP A 18 8.69 -3.85 -3.27
N ILE A 19 7.71 -4.60 -3.80
CA ILE A 19 6.31 -4.56 -3.38
C ILE A 19 5.94 -5.93 -2.80
N SER A 20 5.90 -5.99 -1.46
CA SER A 20 5.57 -7.22 -0.72
C SER A 20 4.29 -7.03 0.11
N ALA A 21 3.69 -8.14 0.53
CA ALA A 21 2.52 -8.11 1.40
C ALA A 21 2.57 -9.25 2.41
N SER A 22 1.85 -9.08 3.53
CA SER A 22 1.62 -10.14 4.52
C SER A 22 1.02 -11.40 3.91
N SER A 23 0.07 -11.21 2.99
CA SER A 23 -0.62 -12.27 2.27
C SER A 23 -1.31 -11.70 1.02
N HIS A 24 -1.89 -12.59 0.21
CA HIS A 24 -2.80 -12.23 -0.87
C HIS A 24 -3.90 -13.29 -1.01
N TRP A 25 -5.08 -12.87 -1.46
CA TRP A 25 -6.23 -13.77 -1.67
C TRP A 25 -5.97 -14.79 -2.78
N SER A 26 -5.36 -14.34 -3.87
CA SER A 26 -5.02 -15.13 -5.05
C SER A 26 -3.76 -14.57 -5.72
N ASP A 27 -3.15 -15.35 -6.61
CA ASP A 27 -2.02 -14.87 -7.42
C ASP A 27 -2.38 -13.63 -8.23
N SER A 28 -3.63 -13.49 -8.67
CA SER A 28 -4.16 -12.33 -9.40
C SER A 28 -4.41 -11.08 -8.52
N THR A 29 -4.28 -11.20 -7.20
CA THR A 29 -4.39 -10.11 -6.22
C THR A 29 -3.12 -9.97 -5.36
N ALA A 30 -2.00 -10.45 -5.88
CA ALA A 30 -0.68 -10.31 -5.28
C ALA A 30 -0.25 -8.84 -5.11
N ALA A 31 0.74 -8.62 -4.24
CA ALA A 31 1.21 -7.29 -3.83
C ALA A 31 1.53 -6.33 -4.99
N LYS A 32 2.17 -6.85 -6.06
CA LYS A 32 2.52 -6.08 -7.27
C LYS A 32 1.32 -5.44 -7.99
N TYR A 33 0.11 -5.96 -7.79
CA TYR A 33 -1.11 -5.37 -8.36
C TYR A 33 -1.68 -4.23 -7.50
N GLY A 34 -1.07 -3.89 -6.37
CA GLY A 34 -1.42 -2.74 -5.54
C GLY A 34 -0.99 -1.38 -6.11
N ARG A 35 -0.73 -1.29 -7.42
CA ARG A 35 -0.32 -0.05 -8.09
C ARG A 35 -1.54 0.83 -8.37
N LEU A 36 -1.43 2.12 -8.03
CA LEU A 36 -2.49 3.10 -8.28
C LEU A 36 -2.71 3.26 -9.79
N ASP A 37 -3.97 3.33 -10.22
CA ASP A 37 -4.39 3.44 -11.63
C ASP A 37 -3.95 2.27 -12.53
N SER A 38 -3.87 1.06 -11.95
CA SER A 38 -3.57 -0.18 -12.68
C SER A 38 -4.77 -1.11 -12.74
N GLU A 39 -4.96 -1.76 -13.89
CA GLU A 39 -5.95 -2.81 -14.12
C GLU A 39 -5.29 -4.19 -14.31
N GLU A 40 -4.01 -4.33 -13.96
CA GLU A 40 -3.30 -5.60 -14.01
C GLU A 40 -3.81 -6.57 -12.93
N GLY A 41 -3.69 -7.87 -13.20
CA GLY A 41 -4.28 -8.91 -12.35
C GLY A 41 -5.80 -8.77 -12.28
N ASP A 42 -6.36 -8.96 -11.08
CA ASP A 42 -7.77 -8.69 -10.78
C ASP A 42 -8.00 -7.26 -10.27
N GLY A 43 -7.04 -6.35 -10.54
CA GLY A 43 -7.18 -4.89 -10.41
C GLY A 43 -6.68 -4.27 -9.11
N ALA A 44 -6.23 -5.05 -8.12
CA ALA A 44 -5.63 -4.53 -6.88
C ALA A 44 -4.87 -5.63 -6.12
N TRP A 45 -4.17 -5.24 -5.05
CA TRP A 45 -3.81 -6.16 -3.97
C TRP A 45 -5.00 -6.38 -3.03
N CYS A 46 -5.24 -7.62 -2.61
CA CYS A 46 -6.24 -7.97 -1.60
C CYS A 46 -5.65 -8.97 -0.60
N PRO A 47 -5.76 -8.73 0.72
CA PRO A 47 -5.29 -9.68 1.71
C PRO A 47 -6.08 -11.00 1.67
N LYS A 48 -5.46 -12.09 2.12
CA LYS A 48 -6.05 -13.43 2.10
C LYS A 48 -7.26 -13.57 3.01
N THR A 49 -7.28 -12.84 4.13
CA THR A 49 -8.36 -12.90 5.10
C THR A 49 -8.92 -11.50 5.36
N PRO A 50 -10.21 -11.40 5.71
CA PRO A 50 -10.79 -10.13 6.17
C PRO A 50 -9.97 -9.51 7.29
N VAL A 51 -9.80 -8.20 7.23
CA VAL A 51 -9.03 -7.44 8.22
C VAL A 51 -9.97 -6.91 9.29
N GLU A 52 -9.77 -7.37 10.52
CA GLU A 52 -10.56 -6.93 11.67
C GLU A 52 -9.99 -5.62 12.25
N PRO A 53 -10.82 -4.67 12.69
CA PRO A 53 -10.36 -3.37 13.20
C PRO A 53 -9.37 -3.47 14.38
N ASN A 54 -9.48 -4.54 15.17
CA ASN A 54 -8.67 -4.79 16.36
C ASN A 54 -7.49 -5.73 16.10
N ASP A 55 -7.34 -6.26 14.88
CA ASP A 55 -6.30 -7.24 14.53
C ASP A 55 -5.69 -6.93 13.14
N LEU A 56 -5.03 -5.78 13.06
CA LEU A 56 -4.40 -5.28 11.83
C LEU A 56 -3.07 -5.99 11.55
N LYS A 57 -3.16 -7.26 11.14
CA LYS A 57 -2.02 -8.09 10.75
C LYS A 57 -1.66 -7.97 9.27
N GLU A 58 -2.64 -7.61 8.44
CA GLU A 58 -2.45 -7.53 7.01
C GLU A 58 -1.83 -6.20 6.59
N PHE A 59 -0.84 -6.25 5.70
CA PHE A 59 -0.14 -5.07 5.20
C PHE A 59 0.35 -5.25 3.77
N LEU A 60 0.45 -4.12 3.07
CA LEU A 60 1.23 -3.95 1.84
C LEU A 60 2.45 -3.11 2.20
N GLN A 61 3.63 -3.63 1.89
CA GLN A 61 4.91 -3.02 2.19
C GLN A 61 5.62 -2.65 0.89
N ILE A 62 6.07 -1.39 0.83
CA ILE A 62 6.81 -0.84 -0.30
C ILE A 62 8.22 -0.52 0.19
N ASP A 63 9.22 -1.20 -0.36
CA ASP A 63 10.61 -0.80 -0.20
C ASP A 63 10.93 0.31 -1.22
N LEU A 64 11.58 1.37 -0.74
CA LEU A 64 11.98 2.49 -1.60
C LEU A 64 13.49 2.48 -1.87
N GLN A 65 14.22 1.49 -1.35
CA GLN A 65 15.67 1.26 -1.49
C GLN A 65 16.59 2.38 -0.96
N ALA A 66 16.04 3.57 -0.74
CA ALA A 66 16.71 4.74 -0.20
C ALA A 66 15.76 5.52 0.73
N LEU A 67 16.34 6.38 1.56
CA LEU A 67 15.57 7.25 2.44
C LEU A 67 14.82 8.32 1.62
N HIS A 68 13.51 8.37 1.82
CA HIS A 68 12.62 9.33 1.16
C HIS A 68 11.86 10.16 2.20
N PHE A 69 11.58 11.42 1.85
CA PHE A 69 10.64 12.24 2.59
C PHE A 69 9.24 12.06 2.02
N ILE A 70 8.41 11.25 2.69
CA ILE A 70 7.05 10.95 2.26
C ILE A 70 6.09 12.00 2.80
N THR A 71 5.45 12.75 1.91
CA THR A 71 4.51 13.83 2.26
C THR A 71 3.06 13.49 1.99
N LEU A 72 2.79 12.56 1.07
CA LEU A 72 1.46 12.20 0.60
C LEU A 72 1.40 10.70 0.31
N VAL A 73 0.22 10.13 0.51
CA VAL A 73 -0.14 8.76 0.11
C VAL A 73 -1.50 8.85 -0.59
N GLY A 74 -1.61 8.19 -1.74
CA GLY A 74 -2.87 7.98 -2.43
C GLY A 74 -3.29 6.52 -2.33
N THR A 75 -4.57 6.26 -2.15
CA THR A 75 -5.15 4.91 -2.10
C THR A 75 -6.25 4.78 -3.13
N GLN A 76 -6.51 3.56 -3.58
CA GLN A 76 -7.58 3.23 -4.50
C GLN A 76 -8.10 1.83 -4.16
N GLY A 77 -9.39 1.61 -4.40
CA GLY A 77 -10.00 0.29 -4.30
C GLY A 77 -9.78 -0.55 -5.56
N ARG A 78 -10.24 -1.80 -5.51
CA ARG A 78 -10.26 -2.70 -6.66
C ARG A 78 -11.38 -2.28 -7.61
N HIS A 79 -11.03 -1.65 -8.72
CA HIS A 79 -11.99 -1.29 -9.76
C HIS A 79 -12.33 -2.48 -10.66
N ALA A 80 -11.32 -3.24 -11.10
CA ALA A 80 -11.44 -4.46 -11.91
C ALA A 80 -12.41 -4.29 -13.09
N LYS A 81 -12.12 -3.32 -13.95
CA LYS A 81 -12.95 -2.98 -15.14
C LYS A 81 -14.42 -2.68 -14.80
N GLY A 82 -14.68 -2.16 -13.61
CA GLY A 82 -16.02 -1.79 -13.13
C GLY A 82 -16.79 -2.92 -12.45
N HIS A 83 -16.18 -4.10 -12.27
CA HIS A 83 -16.80 -5.23 -11.56
C HIS A 83 -16.41 -5.28 -10.08
N GLY A 84 -15.33 -4.59 -9.68
CA GLY A 84 -14.87 -4.55 -8.31
C GLY A 84 -15.58 -3.48 -7.48
N ASN A 85 -15.74 -3.78 -6.19
CA ASN A 85 -16.37 -2.89 -5.21
C ASN A 85 -15.69 -2.96 -3.84
N GLU A 86 -14.48 -3.53 -3.79
CA GLU A 86 -13.71 -3.73 -2.58
C GLU A 86 -12.71 -2.59 -2.42
N PHE A 87 -12.68 -1.96 -1.25
CA PHE A 87 -11.72 -0.91 -0.91
C PHE A 87 -11.47 -0.91 0.59
N ALA A 88 -10.30 -0.42 1.00
CA ALA A 88 -9.98 -0.20 2.41
C ALA A 88 -10.49 1.18 2.84
N PRO A 89 -11.56 1.28 3.68
CA PRO A 89 -12.10 2.58 4.09
C PRO A 89 -11.21 3.31 5.11
N MET A 90 -10.34 2.56 5.80
CA MET A 90 -9.40 3.06 6.80
C MET A 90 -8.11 2.24 6.71
N TYR A 91 -7.00 2.85 7.07
CA TYR A 91 -5.70 2.18 7.09
C TYR A 91 -4.78 2.83 8.13
N LYS A 92 -3.68 2.16 8.47
CA LYS A 92 -2.60 2.73 9.28
C LYS A 92 -1.32 2.72 8.46
N ILE A 93 -0.45 3.68 8.72
CA ILE A 93 0.89 3.72 8.12
C ILE A 93 1.89 3.40 9.22
N ASN A 94 2.71 2.39 8.97
CA ASN A 94 3.96 2.17 9.68
C ASN A 94 5.11 2.42 8.72
N TYR A 95 6.21 3.00 9.20
CA TYR A 95 7.40 3.23 8.40
C TYR A 95 8.65 2.79 9.16
N SER A 96 9.70 2.46 8.42
CA SER A 96 11.01 2.13 8.95
C SER A 96 12.10 2.77 8.09
N ARG A 97 13.29 2.93 8.67
CA ARG A 97 14.51 3.35 7.97
C ARG A 97 15.57 2.26 7.92
N ASP A 98 15.42 1.21 8.72
CA ASP A 98 16.40 0.14 8.91
C ASP A 98 15.79 -1.25 8.66
N GLY A 99 14.51 -1.31 8.27
CA GLY A 99 13.75 -2.55 8.05
C GLY A 99 13.39 -3.32 9.33
N THR A 100 13.89 -2.93 10.50
CA THR A 100 13.75 -3.68 11.75
C THR A 100 12.89 -2.94 12.77
N ARG A 101 13.12 -1.65 12.95
CA ARG A 101 12.33 -0.79 13.84
C ARG A 101 11.23 -0.09 13.04
N TRP A 102 10.00 -0.41 13.37
CA TRP A 102 8.82 0.18 12.75
C TRP A 102 8.16 1.21 13.67
N ILE A 103 7.76 2.34 13.09
CA ILE A 103 7.12 3.45 13.79
C ILE A 103 5.76 3.70 13.16
N SER A 104 4.71 3.71 13.98
CA SER A 104 3.38 4.11 13.53
C SER A 104 3.31 5.61 13.30
N TRP A 105 2.89 6.00 12.11
CA TRP A 105 2.62 7.39 11.78
C TRP A 105 1.38 7.88 12.54
N ARG A 106 1.45 9.13 12.97
CA ARG A 106 0.35 9.89 13.55
C ARG A 106 0.41 11.31 12.99
N ASN A 107 -0.75 11.91 12.79
CA ASN A 107 -0.83 13.32 12.42
C ASN A 107 -0.38 14.23 13.60
N ARG A 108 -0.37 15.54 13.38
CA ARG A 108 0.04 16.54 14.40
C ARG A 108 -0.83 16.55 15.67
N HIS A 109 -2.01 15.95 15.62
CA HIS A 109 -2.94 15.80 16.74
C HIS A 109 -2.86 14.41 17.38
N GLY A 110 -1.90 13.56 16.99
CA GLY A 110 -1.72 12.22 17.54
C GLY A 110 -2.68 11.15 16.98
N LYS A 111 -3.51 11.48 15.99
CA LYS A 111 -4.46 10.55 15.38
C LYS A 111 -3.80 9.77 14.23
N GLN A 112 -4.13 8.49 14.10
CA GLN A 112 -3.83 7.70 12.89
C GLN A 112 -4.75 8.14 11.74
N VAL A 113 -4.47 7.65 10.52
CA VAL A 113 -5.36 7.90 9.38
C VAL A 113 -6.75 7.35 9.69
#